data_AF-A0A941YR50-F1
#
_entry.id   AF-A0A941YR50-F1
#
_cell.length_a   1.000
_cell.length_b   1.000
_cell.length_c   1.000
_cell.angle_alpha   90.00
_cell.angle_beta   90.00
_cell.angle_gamma   90.00
#
_symmetry.space_group_name_H-M   'P 1'
#
loop_
_entity.id
_entity.type
_entity.pdbx_description
1 polymer ?
#
loop_
_entity_poly.entity_id
_entity_poly.type
_entity_poly.pdbx_seq_one_letter_code
_entity_poly.pdbx_strand_id
1 'polypeptide(L)' 'MLPQFVRDIAVLWPPYHLAQLALAAIGREYAGSLPAHVAFLVAFTAVCFAIARRWLARIA' A
#
# COMPACT_ATOMS: atom_id res chain seq x y z
N MET A 1 13.46 14.10 -10.52
CA MET A 1 12.60 13.31 -11.43
C MET A 1 12.91 11.84 -11.18
N LEU A 2 11.95 11.06 -10.67
CA LEU A 2 12.13 9.61 -10.54
C LEU A 2 12.13 8.99 -11.95
N PRO A 3 13.04 8.05 -12.26
CA PRO A 3 13.07 7.33 -13.53
C PRO A 3 11.71 6.69 -13.80
N GLN A 4 11.26 6.67 -15.06
CA GLN A 4 9.93 6.20 -15.46
C GLN A 4 9.62 4.80 -14.91
N PHE A 5 10.59 3.88 -15.01
CA PHE A 5 10.45 2.51 -14.50
C PHE A 5 10.11 2.46 -12.99
N VAL A 6 10.68 3.37 -12.18
CA VAL A 6 10.39 3.41 -10.74
C VAL A 6 8.96 3.88 -10.49
N ARG A 7 8.46 4.80 -11.33
CA ARG A 7 7.10 5.33 -11.24
C ARG A 7 6.06 4.28 -11.60
N ASP A 8 6.35 3.46 -12.60
CA ASP A 8 5.46 2.39 -13.06
C ASP A 8 5.33 1.29 -11.99
N ILE A 9 6.43 0.99 -11.29
CA ILE A 9 6.44 0.01 -10.19
C ILE A 9 5.85 0.57 -8.90
N ALA A 10 5.84 1.89 -8.71
CA ALA A 10 5.36 2.52 -7.48
C ALA A 10 3.92 2.11 -7.14
N VAL A 11 3.07 1.87 -8.14
CA VAL A 11 1.67 1.43 -7.92
C VAL A 11 1.58 0.08 -7.21
N LEU A 12 2.62 -0.76 -7.26
CA LEU A 12 2.66 -2.04 -6.55
C LEU A 12 3.04 -1.90 -5.06
N TRP A 13 3.43 -0.70 -4.63
CA TRP A 13 4.05 -0.50 -3.32
C TRP A 13 3.07 0.12 -2.31
N PRO A 14 2.98 -0.37 -1.06
CA PRO A 14 2.09 0.19 -0.04
C PRO A 14 2.28 1.71 0.22
N PRO A 15 3.51 2.26 0.24
CA PRO A 15 3.72 3.69 0.41
C PRO A 15 3.04 4.56 -0.67
N TYR A 16 2.93 4.08 -1.92
CA TYR A 16 2.20 4.79 -2.96
C TYR A 16 0.73 4.95 -2.61
N HIS A 17 0.07 3.85 -2.20
CA HIS A 17 -1.33 3.86 -1.79
C HIS A 17 -1.57 4.78 -0.58
N LEU A 18 -0.67 4.76 0.39
CA LEU A 18 -0.74 5.65 1.54
C LEU A 18 -0.58 7.12 1.14
N ALA A 19 0.34 7.42 0.22
CA ALA A 19 0.57 8.78 -0.28
C ALA A 19 -0.66 9.33 -1.02
N GLN A 20 -1.35 8.52 -1.82
CA GLN A 20 -2.60 8.94 -2.47
C GLN A 20 -3.70 9.29 -1.47
N LEU A 21 -3.82 8.52 -0.39
CA LEU A 21 -4.75 8.83 0.71
C LEU A 21 -4.35 10.13 1.44
N ALA A 22 -3.05 10.33 1.68
CA ALA A 22 -2.55 11.56 2.30
C ALA A 22 -2.81 12.80 1.43
N LEU A 23 -2.56 12.71 0.12
CA LEU A 23 -2.86 13.76 -0.85
C LEU A 23 -4.35 14.12 -0.83
N ALA A 24 -5.23 13.11 -0.84
CA ALA A 24 -6.67 13.32 -0.75
C ALA A 24 -7.09 13.99 0.56
N ALA A 25 -6.48 13.61 1.69
CA ALA A 25 -6.80 14.16 3.01
C ALA A 25 -6.47 15.65 3.14
N ILE A 26 -5.49 16.15 2.38
CA ILE A 26 -5.11 17.56 2.35
C ILE A 26 -5.70 18.32 1.15
N GLY A 27 -6.66 17.73 0.43
CA GLY A 27 -7.33 18.35 -0.72
C GLY A 27 -6.45 18.51 -1.96
N ARG A 28 -5.38 17.73 -2.09
CA ARG A 28 -4.53 17.69 -3.29
C ARG A 28 -5.04 16.65 -4.28
N GLU A 29 -4.64 16.81 -5.54
CA GLU A 29 -4.89 15.81 -6.57
C GLU A 29 -4.23 14.49 -6.19
N TYR A 30 -4.96 13.40 -6.41
CA TYR A 30 -4.53 12.03 -6.20
C TYR A 30 -4.96 11.18 -7.41
N ALA A 31 -4.29 10.07 -7.62
CA ALA A 31 -4.49 9.19 -8.76
C ALA A 31 -5.22 7.92 -8.35
N GLY A 32 -6.31 7.58 -9.05
CA GLY A 32 -7.08 6.34 -8.82
C GLY A 32 -8.22 6.53 -7.83
N SER A 33 -8.74 5.43 -7.29
CA SER A 33 -9.89 5.45 -6.37
C SER A 33 -9.45 5.27 -4.91
N LEU A 34 -9.95 6.14 -4.01
CA LEU A 34 -9.66 6.04 -2.57
C LEU A 34 -10.04 4.68 -1.96
N PRO A 35 -11.22 4.10 -2.27
CA PRO A 35 -11.57 2.79 -1.74
C PRO A 35 -10.59 1.70 -2.20
N ALA A 36 -10.06 1.77 -3.43
CA ALA A 36 -9.08 0.79 -3.89
C ALA A 36 -7.74 0.90 -3.14
N HIS A 37 -7.29 2.11 -2.81
CA HIS A 37 -6.07 2.28 -2.02
C HIS A 37 -6.24 1.74 -0.59
N VAL A 38 -7.38 2.01 0.05
CA VAL A 38 -7.69 1.44 1.36
C VAL A 38 -7.74 -0.09 1.29
N ALA A 39 -8.46 -0.64 0.30
CA ALA A 39 -8.58 -2.08 0.12
C ALA A 39 -7.22 -2.76 -0.09
N PHE A 40 -6.33 -2.15 -0.90
CA PHE A 40 -4.98 -2.64 -1.09
C PHE A 40 -4.19 -2.69 0.23
N LEU A 41 -4.22 -1.61 1.02
CA LEU A 41 -3.50 -1.55 2.29
C LEU A 41 -4.03 -2.57 3.31
N VAL A 42 -5.36 -2.78 3.36
CA VAL A 42 -5.98 -3.81 4.18
C VAL A 42 -5.52 -5.20 3.75
N ALA A 43 -5.54 -5.49 2.45
CA ALA A 43 -5.10 -6.77 1.92
C ALA A 43 -3.61 -7.04 2.21
N PHE A 44 -2.75 -6.05 1.96
CA PHE A 44 -1.32 -6.13 2.25
C PHE A 44 -1.07 -6.41 3.75
N THR A 45 -1.76 -5.68 4.62
CA THR A 45 -1.70 -5.87 6.08
C THR A 45 -2.12 -7.27 6.48
N ALA A 46 -3.23 -7.78 5.93
CA ALA A 46 -3.73 -9.12 6.22
C ALA A 46 -2.74 -10.21 5.79
N VAL A 47 -2.06 -10.05 4.63
CA VAL A 47 -1.02 -10.96 4.16
C VAL A 47 0.17 -10.97 5.10
N CYS A 48 0.73 -9.79 5.43
CA CYS A 48 1.85 -9.68 6.37
C CYS A 48 1.50 -10.27 7.74
N PHE A 49 0.30 -9.96 8.26
CA PHE A 49 -0.19 -10.51 9.51
C PHE A 49 -0.33 -12.04 9.47
N ALA A 50 -0.87 -12.60 8.38
CA ALA A 50 -0.99 -14.04 8.23
C ALA A 50 0.37 -14.74 8.17
N ILE A 51 1.35 -14.16 7.48
CA ILE A 51 2.72 -14.66 7.43
C ILE A 51 3.34 -14.61 8.82
N ALA A 52 3.28 -13.46 9.50
CA ALA A 52 3.83 -13.28 10.84
C ALA A 52 3.21 -14.26 11.83
N ARG A 53 1.89 -14.39 11.84
CA ARG A 53 1.16 -15.34 12.70
C ARG A 53 1.56 -16.78 12.42
N ARG A 54 1.70 -17.17 11.15
CA ARG A 54 2.16 -18.52 10.77
C ARG A 54 3.60 -18.76 11.25
N TRP A 55 4.46 -17.77 11.12
CA TRP A 55 5.85 -17.85 11.54
C TRP A 55 5.98 -17.96 13.07
N LEU A 56 5.28 -17.12 13.83
CA LEU A 56 5.22 -17.22 15.30
C LEU A 56 4.72 -18.59 15.75
N ALA A 57 3.65 -19.11 15.15
CA ALA A 57 3.10 -20.43 15.49
C ALA A 57 4.01 -21.63 15.13
N ARG A 58 5.07 -21.42 14.35
CA ARG A 58 6.07 -22.45 14.02
C ARG A 58 7.30 -22.39 14.94
N ILE A 59 7.53 -21.27 15.60
CA ILE A 59 8.74 -21.01 16.42
C ILE A 59 8.42 -21.08 17.91
N ALA A 60 7.21 -20.70 18.31
CA ALA A 60 6.68 -20.94 19.65
C ALA A 60 6.30 -22.41 19.83
#